data_AF-A0A1X9SUP9-F1
#
_entry.id   AF-A0A1X9SUP9-F1
#
_cell.length_a   1.000
_cell.length_b   1.000
_cell.length_c   1.000
_cell.angle_alpha   90.00
_cell.angle_beta   90.00
_cell.angle_gamma   90.00
#
_symmetry.space_group_name_H-M   'P 1'
#
loop_
_entity.id
_entity.type
_entity.pdbx_description
1 polymer ?
#
loop_
_entity_poly.entity_id
_entity_poly.type
_entity_poly.pdbx_seq_one_letter_code
_entity_poly.pdbx_strand_id
1 'polypeptide(L)'
;MDKLKFNHFGYESIAGISMFSLQKQAINSRSDTELSKLDNSIDSMTSTKIKVNFNESAFKNQVYFKDNTSGEYIKIGLSDENLNKLKSVFDTKDFFSRDDGSTILNGKAESFVGGWFGDIAYKRGYLEADSNSDGFMSSVELMDTYSGFGSEGSYYLGTMKAIADGASGYTQYTKEFQNRHSTMSNNNKYTSDTIEKELNRTLNSDKNSNGKLSYGELINKKEHKEDVDDVINYILKEKQNINLSVDEADNRVVIAYNKQRSGSTLTPEEKALLSKAGLLQDDKLINLSSVIENISANIAKVDFRV
;
A
#
# COMPACT_ATOMS: atom_id res chain seq x y z
N MET A 1 14.55 -6.49 21.51
CA MET A 1 14.20 -5.07 21.72
C MET A 1 12.71 -4.94 21.50
N ASP A 2 12.00 -4.32 22.42
CA ASP A 2 10.58 -4.02 22.24
C ASP A 2 10.41 -2.95 21.16
N LYS A 3 9.36 -3.06 20.34
CA LYS A 3 9.03 -2.06 19.30
C LYS A 3 8.79 -0.71 19.96
N LEU A 4 9.49 0.32 19.48
CA LEU A 4 9.23 1.71 19.86
C LEU A 4 7.86 2.15 19.35
N LYS A 5 7.15 2.93 20.15
CA LYS A 5 5.82 3.46 19.82
C LYS A 5 5.84 4.98 19.71
N PHE A 6 5.18 5.51 18.68
CA PHE A 6 5.15 6.94 18.41
C PHE A 6 3.77 7.57 18.68
N ASN A 7 3.77 8.86 18.94
CA ASN A 7 2.57 9.69 18.86
C ASN A 7 2.33 10.07 17.40
N HIS A 8 1.15 9.71 16.88
CA HIS A 8 0.84 9.79 15.46
C HIS A 8 -0.06 10.98 15.12
N PHE A 9 0.30 11.73 14.09
CA PHE A 9 -0.40 12.89 13.57
C PHE A 9 -0.56 12.79 12.05
N GLY A 10 -1.55 13.48 11.48
CA GLY A 10 -1.70 13.59 10.01
C GLY A 10 -2.51 12.49 9.32
N TYR A 11 -3.03 11.49 10.05
CA TYR A 11 -3.89 10.46 9.43
C TYR A 11 -5.07 11.06 8.66
N GLU A 12 -5.77 12.04 9.23
CA GLU A 12 -6.96 12.62 8.59
C GLU A 12 -6.62 13.41 7.31
N SER A 13 -5.40 13.96 7.19
CA SER A 13 -4.96 14.65 5.98
C SER A 13 -4.63 13.69 4.84
N ILE A 14 -4.26 12.44 5.14
CA ILE A 14 -3.88 11.45 4.13
C ILE A 14 -5.00 10.44 3.84
N ALA A 15 -5.99 10.29 4.73
CA ALA A 15 -7.04 9.29 4.62
C ALA A 15 -7.83 9.39 3.30
N GLY A 16 -7.98 10.58 2.73
CA GLY A 16 -8.67 10.80 1.46
C GLY A 16 -7.81 10.60 0.20
N ILE A 17 -6.51 10.34 0.33
CA ILE A 17 -5.62 10.17 -0.83
C ILE A 17 -5.93 8.84 -1.50
N SER A 18 -6.08 8.86 -2.84
CA SER A 18 -6.38 7.68 -3.64
C SER A 18 -5.14 6.79 -3.78
N MET A 19 -5.21 5.54 -3.34
CA MET A 19 -4.16 4.53 -3.49
C MET A 19 -4.31 3.76 -4.80
N PHE A 20 -5.54 3.37 -5.13
CA PHE A 20 -5.87 2.66 -6.36
C PHE A 20 -7.07 3.28 -7.05
N SER A 21 -7.17 3.09 -8.36
CA SER A 21 -8.28 3.58 -9.17
C SER A 21 -8.63 2.60 -10.27
N LEU A 22 -9.93 2.39 -10.47
CA LEU A 22 -10.39 1.51 -11.52
C LEU A 22 -9.80 1.90 -12.88
N GLN A 23 -9.54 0.91 -13.71
CA GLN A 23 -9.19 1.14 -15.10
C GLN A 23 -10.45 1.55 -15.86
N LYS A 24 -10.39 2.64 -16.61
CA LYS A 24 -11.55 3.11 -17.38
C LYS A 24 -11.94 2.05 -18.41
N GLN A 25 -13.19 1.60 -18.36
CA GLN A 25 -13.76 0.62 -19.29
C GLN A 25 -14.87 1.26 -20.12
N ALA A 26 -15.10 0.77 -21.33
CA ALA A 26 -16.27 1.15 -22.11
C ALA A 26 -17.56 0.68 -21.40
N ILE A 27 -18.63 1.45 -21.53
CA ILE A 27 -19.96 1.05 -21.06
C ILE A 27 -20.64 0.32 -22.22
N ASN A 28 -20.76 -1.00 -22.12
CA ASN A 28 -21.49 -1.79 -23.10
C ASN A 28 -22.93 -1.97 -22.63
N SER A 29 -23.84 -1.12 -23.10
CA SER A 29 -25.28 -1.25 -22.81
C SER A 29 -25.95 -2.11 -23.88
N ARG A 30 -26.08 -3.40 -23.59
CA ARG A 30 -26.75 -4.38 -24.45
C ARG A 30 -28.24 -4.43 -24.14
N SER A 31 -29.05 -4.63 -25.18
CA SER A 31 -30.49 -4.91 -25.05
C SER A 31 -30.75 -6.34 -24.56
N ASP A 32 -31.96 -6.62 -24.07
CA ASP A 32 -32.35 -7.96 -23.61
C ASP A 32 -32.20 -9.03 -24.72
N THR A 33 -32.44 -8.66 -25.98
CA THR A 33 -32.25 -9.57 -27.12
C THR A 33 -30.78 -9.88 -27.36
N GLU A 34 -29.88 -8.91 -27.19
CA GLU A 34 -28.44 -9.13 -27.30
C GLU A 34 -27.90 -9.95 -26.11
N LEU A 35 -28.41 -9.70 -24.90
CA LEU A 35 -28.05 -10.45 -23.70
C LEU A 35 -28.50 -11.90 -23.78
N SER A 36 -29.73 -12.16 -24.26
CA SER A 36 -30.23 -13.52 -24.48
C SER A 36 -29.40 -14.27 -25.53
N LYS A 37 -28.92 -13.59 -26.57
CA LYS A 37 -27.99 -14.21 -27.55
C LYS A 37 -26.64 -14.50 -26.93
N LEU A 38 -26.11 -13.57 -26.12
CA LEU A 38 -24.83 -13.73 -25.44
C LEU A 38 -24.85 -14.90 -24.45
N ASP A 39 -25.92 -15.03 -23.66
CA ASP A 39 -26.12 -16.14 -22.72
C ASP A 39 -25.89 -17.52 -23.36
N ASN A 40 -26.45 -17.72 -24.56
CA ASN A 40 -26.30 -18.98 -25.30
C ASN A 40 -24.86 -19.34 -25.71
N SER A 41 -23.92 -18.38 -25.70
CA SER A 41 -22.55 -18.60 -26.16
C SER A 41 -21.47 -18.29 -25.13
N ILE A 42 -21.78 -17.52 -24.08
CA ILE A 42 -20.77 -16.86 -23.23
C ILE A 42 -19.82 -17.85 -22.53
N ASP A 43 -20.30 -19.02 -22.12
CA ASP A 43 -19.47 -20.03 -21.44
C ASP A 43 -18.33 -20.55 -22.33
N SER A 44 -18.55 -20.61 -23.65
CA SER A 44 -17.49 -20.97 -24.61
C SER A 44 -16.47 -19.85 -24.81
N MET A 45 -16.84 -18.60 -24.51
CA MET A 45 -16.01 -17.41 -24.67
C MET A 45 -15.14 -17.10 -23.44
N THR A 46 -15.40 -17.77 -22.31
CA THR A 46 -14.67 -17.58 -21.04
C THR A 46 -13.44 -18.47 -20.86
N SER A 47 -13.06 -19.25 -21.89
CA SER A 47 -11.78 -19.98 -21.91
C SER A 47 -10.63 -19.03 -22.25
N THR A 48 -10.33 -18.12 -21.31
CA THR A 48 -9.43 -16.99 -21.47
C THR A 48 -7.97 -17.33 -21.19
N LYS A 49 -7.06 -16.48 -21.66
CA LYS A 49 -5.65 -16.51 -21.25
C LYS A 49 -5.50 -16.11 -19.79
N ILE A 50 -6.41 -15.25 -19.32
CA ILE A 50 -6.49 -14.86 -17.92
C ILE A 50 -7.08 -16.04 -17.15
N LYS A 51 -6.24 -16.72 -16.37
CA LYS A 51 -6.68 -17.85 -15.57
C LYS A 51 -7.27 -17.36 -14.28
N VAL A 52 -8.56 -17.60 -14.15
CA VAL A 52 -9.36 -17.35 -12.97
C VAL A 52 -9.97 -18.71 -12.67
N ASN A 53 -9.52 -19.35 -11.59
CA ASN A 53 -9.87 -20.73 -11.33
C ASN A 53 -11.32 -20.86 -10.82
N PHE A 54 -12.28 -20.89 -11.75
CA PHE A 54 -13.71 -20.97 -11.44
C PHE A 54 -14.13 -22.27 -10.80
N ASN A 55 -13.47 -23.38 -11.18
CA ASN A 55 -13.81 -24.69 -10.68
C ASN A 55 -13.55 -24.80 -9.16
N GLU A 56 -12.75 -23.88 -8.63
CA GLU A 56 -12.41 -23.75 -7.22
C GLU A 56 -12.83 -22.38 -6.65
N SER A 57 -13.79 -21.70 -7.28
CA SER A 57 -14.27 -20.39 -6.83
C SER A 57 -14.76 -20.48 -5.38
N ALA A 58 -14.29 -19.55 -4.55
CA ALA A 58 -14.69 -19.48 -3.14
C ALA A 58 -16.07 -18.84 -2.97
N PHE A 59 -16.66 -18.33 -4.05
CA PHE A 59 -17.88 -17.53 -4.01
C PHE A 59 -18.96 -18.10 -4.92
N LYS A 60 -20.18 -18.22 -4.39
CA LYS A 60 -21.29 -18.83 -5.11
C LYS A 60 -21.84 -17.98 -6.27
N ASN A 61 -21.73 -16.65 -6.19
CA ASN A 61 -22.38 -15.79 -7.18
C ASN A 61 -21.47 -15.59 -8.38
N GLN A 62 -21.69 -16.39 -9.42
CA GLN A 62 -20.94 -16.28 -10.66
C GLN A 62 -21.46 -15.11 -11.49
N VAL A 63 -20.56 -14.22 -11.89
CA VAL A 63 -20.87 -13.11 -12.78
C VAL A 63 -20.01 -13.15 -14.03
N TYR A 64 -20.55 -12.65 -15.13
CA TYR A 64 -19.86 -12.55 -16.42
C TYR A 64 -19.76 -11.08 -16.83
N PHE A 65 -18.62 -10.67 -17.34
CA PHE A 65 -18.42 -9.32 -17.88
C PHE A 65 -17.38 -9.34 -18.98
N LYS A 66 -17.42 -8.36 -19.88
CA LYS A 66 -16.34 -8.14 -20.85
C LYS A 66 -15.25 -7.29 -20.22
N ASP A 67 -14.01 -7.77 -20.21
CA ASP A 67 -12.87 -6.87 -20.02
C ASP A 67 -12.52 -6.22 -21.35
N ASN A 68 -12.65 -4.89 -21.45
CA ASN A 68 -12.35 -4.21 -22.72
C ASN A 68 -10.85 -4.04 -22.97
N THR A 69 -9.97 -4.37 -22.01
CA THR A 69 -8.52 -4.32 -22.19
C THR A 69 -8.05 -5.48 -23.06
N SER A 70 -8.40 -6.70 -22.68
CA SER A 70 -8.13 -7.92 -23.44
C SER A 70 -9.16 -8.18 -24.55
N GLY A 71 -10.39 -7.67 -24.39
CA GLY A 71 -11.53 -7.98 -25.23
C GLY A 71 -12.21 -9.30 -24.89
N GLU A 72 -11.69 -10.04 -23.90
CA GLU A 72 -12.18 -11.36 -23.48
C GLU A 72 -13.39 -11.24 -22.53
N TYR A 73 -14.22 -12.27 -22.50
CA TYR A 73 -15.27 -12.40 -21.49
C TYR A 73 -14.72 -13.12 -20.27
N ILE A 74 -14.91 -12.51 -19.12
CA ILE A 74 -14.44 -12.99 -17.83
C ILE A 74 -15.66 -13.47 -17.05
N LYS A 75 -15.63 -14.73 -16.62
CA LYS A 75 -16.47 -15.21 -15.53
C LYS A 75 -15.74 -14.86 -14.22
N ILE A 76 -16.42 -14.68 -13.08
CA ILE A 76 -15.78 -14.60 -11.75
C ILE A 76 -16.81 -14.75 -10.62
N GLY A 77 -16.41 -15.27 -9.48
CA GLY A 77 -17.25 -15.34 -8.28
C GLY A 77 -17.23 -14.04 -7.48
N LEU A 78 -18.40 -13.56 -7.07
CA LEU A 78 -18.57 -12.45 -6.13
C LEU A 78 -19.22 -12.93 -4.83
N SER A 79 -18.80 -12.35 -3.70
CA SER A 79 -19.47 -12.51 -2.41
C SER A 79 -20.90 -11.97 -2.47
N ASP A 80 -21.77 -12.49 -1.59
CA ASP A 80 -23.15 -11.98 -1.46
C ASP A 80 -23.18 -10.48 -1.18
N GLU A 81 -22.29 -10.03 -0.30
CA GLU A 81 -22.19 -8.64 0.10
C GLU A 81 -21.81 -7.74 -1.09
N ASN A 82 -20.83 -8.15 -1.89
CA ASN A 82 -20.43 -7.38 -3.08
C ASN A 82 -21.52 -7.38 -4.16
N LEU A 83 -22.15 -8.52 -4.45
CA LEU A 83 -23.21 -8.56 -5.46
C LEU A 83 -24.41 -7.71 -5.04
N ASN A 84 -24.82 -7.79 -3.76
CA ASN A 84 -25.92 -6.99 -3.23
C ASN A 84 -25.59 -5.50 -3.23
N LYS A 85 -24.36 -5.13 -2.87
CA LYS A 85 -23.88 -3.75 -2.94
C LYS A 85 -23.95 -3.22 -4.38
N LEU A 86 -23.45 -3.98 -5.37
CA LEU A 86 -23.53 -3.60 -6.77
C LEU A 86 -25.00 -3.39 -7.21
N LYS A 87 -25.91 -4.31 -6.85
CA LYS A 87 -27.34 -4.19 -7.15
C LYS A 87 -28.01 -2.99 -6.47
N SER A 88 -27.47 -2.50 -5.36
CA SER A 88 -27.96 -1.29 -4.68
C SER A 88 -27.47 0.01 -5.30
N VAL A 89 -26.34 -0.04 -6.03
CA VAL A 89 -25.70 1.13 -6.64
C VAL A 89 -26.11 1.31 -8.10
N PHE A 90 -26.29 0.21 -8.84
CA PHE A 90 -26.54 0.22 -10.28
C PHE A 90 -27.97 -0.16 -10.65
N ASP A 91 -28.38 0.18 -11.87
CA ASP A 91 -29.75 -0.07 -12.34
C ASP A 91 -30.01 -1.58 -12.49
N THR A 92 -31.25 -2.03 -12.30
CA THR A 92 -31.61 -3.46 -12.46
C THR A 92 -31.29 -4.00 -13.85
N LYS A 93 -31.39 -3.18 -14.91
CA LYS A 93 -31.02 -3.53 -16.29
C LYS A 93 -29.53 -3.80 -16.49
N ASP A 94 -28.68 -3.41 -15.54
CA ASP A 94 -27.24 -3.68 -15.55
C ASP A 94 -26.94 -5.13 -15.08
N PHE A 95 -27.97 -5.91 -14.73
CA PHE A 95 -27.85 -7.30 -14.27
C PHE A 95 -28.83 -8.21 -15.04
N PHE A 96 -28.31 -9.04 -15.92
CA PHE A 96 -29.08 -10.07 -16.61
C PHE A 96 -28.95 -11.41 -15.89
N SER A 97 -30.03 -11.87 -15.27
CA SER A 97 -30.06 -13.18 -14.60
C SER A 97 -30.20 -14.30 -15.62
N ARG A 98 -29.33 -15.30 -15.51
CA ARG A 98 -29.34 -16.53 -16.31
C ARG A 98 -30.13 -17.63 -15.60
N ASP A 99 -30.60 -18.62 -16.35
CA ASP A 99 -31.37 -19.76 -15.83
C ASP A 99 -30.56 -20.63 -14.85
N ASP A 100 -29.23 -20.66 -15.00
CA ASP A 100 -28.31 -21.38 -14.12
C ASP A 100 -28.03 -20.64 -12.80
N GLY A 101 -28.64 -19.48 -12.58
CA GLY A 101 -28.49 -18.63 -11.39
C GLY A 101 -27.29 -17.68 -11.44
N SER A 102 -26.46 -17.73 -12.47
CA SER A 102 -25.37 -16.76 -12.69
C SER A 102 -25.90 -15.46 -13.31
N THR A 103 -25.05 -14.42 -13.36
CA THR A 103 -25.47 -13.08 -13.84
C THR A 103 -24.51 -12.56 -14.91
N ILE A 104 -25.03 -12.08 -16.04
CA ILE A 104 -24.25 -11.29 -17.00
C ILE A 104 -24.37 -9.83 -16.59
N LEU A 105 -23.24 -9.20 -16.27
CA LEU A 105 -23.18 -7.78 -16.00
C LEU A 105 -23.29 -7.00 -17.30
N ASN A 106 -24.01 -5.89 -17.25
CA ASN A 106 -24.27 -5.01 -18.38
C ASN A 106 -24.05 -3.55 -17.99
N GLY A 107 -23.94 -2.67 -18.98
CA GLY A 107 -23.94 -1.22 -18.75
C GLY A 107 -22.90 -0.75 -17.73
N LYS A 108 -23.35 -0.01 -16.71
CA LYS A 108 -22.43 0.61 -15.72
C LYS A 108 -21.86 -0.41 -14.74
N ALA A 109 -22.62 -1.42 -14.35
CA ALA A 109 -22.12 -2.48 -13.48
C ALA A 109 -20.99 -3.28 -14.15
N GLU A 110 -21.14 -3.60 -15.45
CA GLU A 110 -20.08 -4.26 -16.23
C GLU A 110 -18.81 -3.39 -16.27
N SER A 111 -18.96 -2.11 -16.60
CA SER A 111 -17.85 -1.16 -16.69
C SER A 111 -17.13 -0.98 -15.34
N PHE A 112 -17.87 -0.94 -14.24
CA PHE A 112 -17.32 -0.79 -12.90
C PHE A 112 -16.54 -2.03 -12.45
N VAL A 113 -17.14 -3.21 -12.54
CA VAL A 113 -16.48 -4.48 -12.14
C VAL A 113 -15.31 -4.79 -13.06
N GLY A 114 -15.48 -4.64 -14.37
CA GLY A 114 -14.39 -4.79 -15.34
C GLY A 114 -13.27 -3.75 -15.15
N GLY A 115 -13.58 -2.58 -14.60
CA GLY A 115 -12.60 -1.55 -14.31
C GLY A 115 -11.73 -1.91 -13.12
N TRP A 116 -12.33 -2.44 -12.05
CA TRP A 116 -11.57 -2.95 -10.91
C TRP A 116 -10.80 -4.21 -11.25
N PHE A 117 -11.38 -5.11 -12.04
CA PHE A 117 -10.66 -6.27 -12.57
C PHE A 117 -9.44 -5.82 -13.39
N GLY A 118 -9.60 -4.84 -14.29
CA GLY A 118 -8.50 -4.32 -15.09
C GLY A 118 -7.40 -3.67 -14.25
N ASP A 119 -7.76 -2.92 -13.20
CA ASP A 119 -6.77 -2.40 -12.24
C ASP A 119 -5.97 -3.55 -11.59
N ILE A 120 -6.63 -4.61 -11.14
CA ILE A 120 -5.97 -5.74 -10.47
C ILE A 120 -5.09 -6.54 -11.44
N ALA A 121 -5.66 -6.95 -12.57
CA ALA A 121 -4.96 -7.77 -13.56
C ALA A 121 -3.76 -7.04 -14.17
N TYR A 122 -3.91 -5.75 -14.52
CA TYR A 122 -2.94 -5.03 -15.34
C TYR A 122 -2.12 -3.99 -14.59
N LYS A 123 -2.72 -3.17 -13.72
CA LYS A 123 -1.98 -2.12 -13.00
C LYS A 123 -1.32 -2.63 -11.73
N ARG A 124 -2.02 -3.45 -10.95
CA ARG A 124 -1.45 -4.20 -9.81
C ARG A 124 -0.70 -5.44 -10.27
N GLY A 125 -0.80 -5.79 -11.57
CA GLY A 125 0.09 -6.74 -12.23
C GLY A 125 -0.16 -8.21 -11.91
N TYR A 126 -1.36 -8.58 -11.41
CA TYR A 126 -1.64 -9.99 -11.06
C TYR A 126 -1.51 -10.94 -12.26
N LEU A 127 -1.89 -10.49 -13.46
CA LEU A 127 -1.83 -11.33 -14.64
C LEU A 127 -0.39 -11.63 -15.08
N GLU A 128 0.50 -10.65 -14.98
CA GLU A 128 1.91 -10.81 -15.34
C GLU A 128 2.66 -11.59 -14.27
N ALA A 129 2.29 -11.38 -13.00
CA ALA A 129 2.90 -12.04 -11.86
C ALA A 129 2.53 -13.53 -11.74
N ASP A 130 1.36 -13.96 -12.22
CA ASP A 130 0.96 -15.39 -12.33
C ASP A 130 1.77 -16.10 -13.44
N SER A 131 3.04 -16.34 -13.13
CA SER A 131 4.06 -16.79 -14.07
C SER A 131 3.82 -18.20 -14.62
N ASN A 132 3.19 -19.06 -13.80
CA ASN A 132 2.84 -20.42 -14.18
C ASN A 132 1.43 -20.52 -14.79
N SER A 133 0.65 -19.42 -14.75
CA SER A 133 -0.71 -19.31 -15.26
C SER A 133 -1.63 -20.39 -14.70
N ASP A 134 -1.54 -20.66 -13.40
CA ASP A 134 -2.42 -21.59 -12.70
C ASP A 134 -3.65 -20.91 -12.06
N GLY A 135 -3.68 -19.57 -12.08
CA GLY A 135 -4.75 -18.73 -11.53
C GLY A 135 -4.63 -18.48 -10.02
N PHE A 136 -3.56 -18.94 -9.38
CA PHE A 136 -3.20 -18.67 -7.99
C PHE A 136 -1.87 -17.93 -7.92
N MET A 137 -1.74 -17.11 -6.88
CA MET A 137 -0.51 -16.38 -6.61
C MET A 137 0.26 -17.09 -5.50
N SER A 138 1.39 -17.69 -5.85
CA SER A 138 2.37 -18.11 -4.83
C SER A 138 2.96 -16.91 -4.10
N SER A 139 3.62 -17.15 -2.96
CA SER A 139 4.27 -16.06 -2.21
C SER A 139 5.35 -15.33 -3.01
N VAL A 140 5.98 -16.01 -3.98
CA VAL A 140 7.01 -15.42 -4.85
C VAL A 140 6.33 -14.56 -5.91
N GLU A 141 5.29 -15.06 -6.57
CA GLU A 141 4.54 -14.31 -7.59
C GLU A 141 3.87 -13.07 -6.99
N LEU A 142 3.37 -13.15 -5.76
CA LEU A 142 2.86 -11.98 -5.05
C LEU A 142 3.88 -10.84 -4.93
N MET A 143 5.18 -11.14 -4.90
CA MET A 143 6.24 -10.12 -4.82
C MET A 143 6.38 -9.29 -6.09
N ASP A 144 5.89 -9.78 -7.22
CA ASP A 144 5.91 -9.09 -8.51
C ASP A 144 4.64 -8.24 -8.74
N THR A 145 3.69 -8.27 -7.79
CA THR A 145 2.51 -7.41 -7.84
C THR A 145 2.79 -6.00 -7.32
N TYR A 146 2.07 -5.01 -7.87
CA TYR A 146 2.05 -3.61 -7.42
C TYR A 146 0.86 -3.36 -6.49
N SER A 147 0.69 -4.22 -5.48
CA SER A 147 -0.41 -4.14 -4.52
C SER A 147 -0.06 -3.40 -3.23
N GLY A 148 1.21 -3.03 -3.07
CA GLY A 148 1.69 -2.24 -1.93
C GLY A 148 1.14 -0.83 -1.96
N PHE A 149 0.91 -0.29 -0.76
CA PHE A 149 0.54 1.10 -0.53
C PHE A 149 0.96 1.49 0.89
N GLY A 150 1.12 2.77 1.17
CA GLY A 150 1.61 3.22 2.47
C GLY A 150 1.43 4.71 2.68
N SER A 151 1.56 5.14 3.94
CA SER A 151 1.67 6.54 4.27
C SER A 151 3.11 7.02 4.15
N GLU A 152 3.28 8.25 3.72
CA GLU A 152 4.55 8.97 3.68
C GLU A 152 4.57 10.00 4.81
N GLY A 153 5.77 10.32 5.31
CA GLY A 153 5.90 11.27 6.40
C GLY A 153 7.27 11.32 7.05
N SER A 154 7.31 11.97 8.21
CA SER A 154 8.51 12.18 9.01
C SER A 154 8.32 11.68 10.44
N TYR A 155 9.39 11.18 11.06
CA TYR A 155 9.42 10.85 12.49
C TYR A 155 10.54 11.58 13.24
N TYR A 156 10.32 11.83 14.53
CA TYR A 156 11.21 12.56 15.40
C TYR A 156 11.50 11.73 16.66
N LEU A 157 12.67 11.11 16.73
CA LEU A 157 13.07 10.26 17.86
C LEU A 157 13.07 11.00 19.20
N GLY A 158 13.61 12.22 19.24
CA GLY A 158 13.70 12.99 20.48
C GLY A 158 12.35 13.35 21.12
N THR A 159 11.26 13.31 20.35
CA THR A 159 9.90 13.61 20.86
C THR A 159 8.93 12.45 20.68
N MET A 160 9.39 11.31 20.15
CA MET A 160 8.57 10.16 19.79
C MET A 160 7.31 10.55 19.00
N LYS A 161 7.47 11.38 17.96
CA LYS A 161 6.38 11.81 17.07
C LYS A 161 6.55 11.27 15.66
N ALA A 162 5.45 10.83 15.05
CA ALA A 162 5.34 10.50 13.64
C ALA A 162 4.26 11.36 13.00
N ILE A 163 4.57 12.00 11.88
CA ILE A 163 3.68 12.91 11.17
C ILE A 163 3.55 12.39 9.74
N ALA A 164 2.34 11.98 9.37
CA ALA A 164 2.01 11.64 8.00
C ALA A 164 1.62 12.89 7.22
N ASP A 165 2.19 13.08 6.04
CA ASP A 165 1.92 14.21 5.13
C ASP A 165 1.68 13.78 3.68
N GLY A 166 1.83 12.49 3.37
CA GLY A 166 1.51 11.91 2.08
C GLY A 166 1.05 10.46 2.19
N ALA A 167 0.67 9.88 1.06
CA ALA A 167 0.43 8.46 0.90
C ALA A 167 0.56 8.09 -0.58
N SER A 168 1.02 6.88 -0.84
CA SER A 168 1.20 6.34 -2.19
C SER A 168 0.70 4.91 -2.30
N GLY A 169 0.24 4.56 -3.50
CA GLY A 169 -0.16 3.22 -3.87
C GLY A 169 0.61 2.75 -5.11
N TYR A 170 0.30 1.53 -5.57
CA TYR A 170 1.02 0.86 -6.65
C TYR A 170 2.52 0.63 -6.34
N THR A 171 2.85 0.41 -5.08
CA THR A 171 4.21 -0.01 -4.67
C THR A 171 4.36 -1.52 -4.88
N GLN A 172 5.52 -1.96 -5.36
CA GLN A 172 5.78 -3.38 -5.54
C GLN A 172 5.83 -4.12 -4.19
N TYR A 173 5.14 -5.27 -4.07
CA TYR A 173 4.98 -6.05 -2.84
C TYR A 173 6.20 -6.94 -2.51
N THR A 174 7.39 -6.37 -2.68
CA THR A 174 8.68 -7.04 -2.48
C THR A 174 8.84 -7.59 -1.06
N LYS A 175 9.84 -8.45 -0.86
CA LYS A 175 10.19 -8.93 0.48
C LYS A 175 10.58 -7.78 1.43
N GLU A 176 11.24 -6.77 0.89
CA GLU A 176 11.60 -5.55 1.63
C GLU A 176 10.37 -4.79 2.11
N PHE A 177 9.38 -4.60 1.22
CA PHE A 177 8.10 -4.00 1.56
C PHE A 177 7.40 -4.79 2.68
N GLN A 178 7.33 -6.11 2.54
CA GLN A 178 6.71 -6.99 3.55
C GLN A 178 7.39 -6.87 4.92
N ASN A 179 8.72 -6.77 4.96
CA ASN A 179 9.46 -6.64 6.21
C ASN A 179 9.23 -5.25 6.86
N ARG A 180 9.14 -4.19 6.05
CA ARG A 180 8.81 -2.82 6.50
C ARG A 180 7.40 -2.72 7.07
N HIS A 181 6.45 -3.39 6.43
CA HIS A 181 5.02 -3.36 6.76
C HIS A 181 4.55 -4.65 7.45
N SER A 182 5.38 -5.19 8.37
CA SER A 182 5.29 -6.58 8.84
C SER A 182 3.91 -7.02 9.36
N THR A 183 3.26 -6.19 10.16
CA THR A 183 1.97 -6.50 10.78
C THR A 183 0.86 -6.50 9.74
N MET A 184 0.84 -5.51 8.85
CA MET A 184 -0.16 -5.41 7.79
C MET A 184 0.02 -6.52 6.74
N SER A 185 1.26 -6.85 6.38
CA SER A 185 1.59 -7.97 5.49
C SER A 185 1.16 -9.31 6.08
N ASN A 186 1.46 -9.59 7.34
CA ASN A 186 1.06 -10.84 8.00
C ASN A 186 -0.47 -10.99 8.13
N ASN A 187 -1.19 -9.88 8.15
CA ASN A 187 -2.65 -9.84 8.16
C ASN A 187 -3.28 -9.82 6.75
N ASN A 188 -2.49 -10.07 5.69
CA ASN A 188 -2.93 -10.09 4.29
C ASN A 188 -3.66 -8.80 3.85
N LYS A 189 -3.20 -7.64 4.34
CA LYS A 189 -3.81 -6.34 4.00
C LYS A 189 -3.47 -5.83 2.60
N TYR A 190 -2.36 -6.29 2.02
CA TYR A 190 -1.87 -5.77 0.73
C TYR A 190 -2.21 -6.65 -0.45
N THR A 191 -2.31 -7.97 -0.28
CA THR A 191 -2.52 -8.90 -1.41
C THR A 191 -3.55 -9.98 -1.09
N SER A 192 -4.01 -10.67 -2.14
CA SER A 192 -4.78 -11.92 -2.06
C SER A 192 -4.15 -12.96 -2.98
N ASP A 193 -4.34 -14.25 -2.71
CA ASP A 193 -3.75 -15.36 -3.48
C ASP A 193 -4.45 -15.63 -4.82
N THR A 194 -5.45 -14.84 -5.23
CA THR A 194 -6.14 -14.94 -6.53
C THR A 194 -6.72 -13.58 -6.94
N ILE A 195 -6.92 -13.37 -8.26
CA ILE A 195 -7.63 -12.18 -8.78
C ILE A 195 -9.07 -12.12 -8.23
N GLU A 196 -9.74 -13.27 -8.08
CA GLU A 196 -11.13 -13.34 -7.57
C GLU A 196 -11.25 -12.81 -6.13
N LYS A 197 -10.38 -13.25 -5.23
CA LYS A 197 -10.38 -12.75 -3.85
C LYS A 197 -9.94 -11.28 -3.80
N GLU A 198 -8.98 -10.89 -4.62
CA GLU A 198 -8.52 -9.50 -4.68
C GLU A 198 -9.60 -8.55 -5.21
N LEU A 199 -10.40 -8.99 -6.19
CA LEU A 199 -11.55 -8.24 -6.70
C LEU A 199 -12.61 -8.09 -5.62
N ASN A 200 -12.95 -9.18 -4.91
CA ASN A 200 -13.92 -9.11 -3.83
C ASN A 200 -13.46 -8.19 -2.69
N ARG A 201 -12.18 -8.25 -2.32
CA ARG A 201 -11.59 -7.33 -1.34
C ARG A 201 -11.67 -5.89 -1.81
N THR A 202 -11.30 -5.63 -3.07
CA THR A 202 -11.33 -4.30 -3.70
C THR A 202 -12.74 -3.71 -3.73
N LEU A 203 -13.74 -4.48 -4.18
CA LEU A 203 -15.15 -4.06 -4.22
C LEU A 203 -15.70 -3.79 -2.82
N ASN A 204 -15.31 -4.58 -1.83
CA ASN A 204 -15.71 -4.38 -0.45
C ASN A 204 -15.11 -3.09 0.13
N SER A 205 -13.82 -2.84 -0.14
CA SER A 205 -13.10 -1.66 0.32
C SER A 205 -13.56 -0.35 -0.34
N ASP A 206 -14.04 -0.37 -1.59
CA ASP A 206 -14.58 0.81 -2.30
C ASP A 206 -15.98 1.14 -1.77
N LYS A 207 -16.06 1.61 -0.51
CA LYS A 207 -17.29 1.71 0.28
C LYS A 207 -18.34 2.60 -0.38
N ASN A 208 -17.89 3.64 -1.07
CA ASN A 208 -18.75 4.60 -1.75
C ASN A 208 -18.98 4.28 -3.24
N SER A 209 -18.36 3.20 -3.76
CA SER A 209 -18.47 2.75 -5.15
C SER A 209 -18.13 3.85 -6.16
N ASN A 210 -17.14 4.68 -5.83
CA ASN A 210 -16.72 5.80 -6.68
C ASN A 210 -15.59 5.42 -7.66
N GLY A 211 -15.10 4.18 -7.61
CA GLY A 211 -14.03 3.69 -8.47
C GLY A 211 -12.63 4.13 -8.05
N LYS A 212 -12.47 4.59 -6.81
CA LYS A 212 -11.20 4.95 -6.18
C LYS A 212 -11.15 4.36 -4.79
N LEU A 213 -10.02 3.77 -4.44
CA LEU A 213 -9.75 3.32 -3.08
C LEU A 213 -8.87 4.35 -2.39
N SER A 214 -9.44 5.05 -1.43
CA SER A 214 -8.69 5.98 -0.58
C SER A 214 -7.89 5.23 0.50
N TYR A 215 -6.83 5.85 1.02
CA TYR A 215 -6.00 5.27 2.09
C TYR A 215 -6.85 4.89 3.32
N GLY A 216 -7.80 5.74 3.71
CA GLY A 216 -8.69 5.51 4.84
C GLY A 216 -9.74 4.40 4.61
N GLU A 217 -10.03 4.05 3.36
CA GLU A 217 -10.87 2.90 3.03
C GLU A 217 -10.11 1.57 3.20
N LEU A 218 -8.80 1.58 3.00
CA LEU A 218 -7.91 0.42 3.10
C LEU A 218 -7.34 0.20 4.51
N ILE A 219 -7.01 1.30 5.20
CA ILE A 219 -6.33 1.32 6.50
C ILE A 219 -7.04 2.29 7.44
N ASN A 220 -7.56 1.77 8.54
CA ASN A 220 -8.13 2.60 9.59
C ASN A 220 -7.03 3.25 10.44
N LYS A 221 -7.41 4.24 11.27
CA LYS A 221 -6.47 5.00 12.11
C LYS A 221 -5.64 4.14 13.06
N LYS A 222 -6.15 3.00 13.53
CA LYS A 222 -5.39 2.08 14.40
C LYS A 222 -4.35 1.32 13.58
N GLU A 223 -4.76 0.77 12.44
CA GLU A 223 -3.89 0.05 11.51
C GLU A 223 -2.78 0.96 10.98
N HIS A 224 -3.08 2.23 10.69
CA HIS A 224 -2.09 3.22 10.29
C HIS A 224 -0.98 3.39 11.35
N LYS A 225 -1.35 3.46 12.64
CA LYS A 225 -0.35 3.58 13.72
C LYS A 225 0.54 2.35 13.80
N GLU A 226 -0.06 1.17 13.69
CA GLU A 226 0.69 -0.09 13.72
C GLU A 226 1.64 -0.20 12.54
N ASP A 227 1.20 0.20 11.35
CA ASP A 227 2.01 0.20 10.13
C ASP A 227 3.16 1.22 10.20
N VAL A 228 2.89 2.44 10.67
CA VAL A 228 3.93 3.47 10.85
C VAL A 228 4.95 3.05 11.91
N ASP A 229 4.51 2.49 13.05
CA ASP A 229 5.42 1.96 14.06
C ASP A 229 6.30 0.84 13.46
N ASP A 230 5.74 -0.05 12.64
CA ASP A 230 6.51 -1.11 11.96
C ASP A 230 7.59 -0.54 11.04
N VAL A 231 7.22 0.41 10.18
CA VAL A 231 8.15 1.06 9.24
C VAL A 231 9.27 1.75 10.00
N ILE A 232 8.97 2.50 11.05
CA ILE A 232 10.00 3.20 11.84
C ILE A 232 10.92 2.20 12.53
N ASN A 233 10.38 1.15 13.17
CA ASN A 233 11.20 0.14 13.84
C ASN A 233 12.07 -0.65 12.86
N TYR A 234 11.57 -0.94 11.67
CA TYR A 234 12.35 -1.54 10.60
C TYR A 234 13.55 -0.66 10.22
N ILE A 235 13.30 0.63 9.95
CA ILE A 235 14.37 1.59 9.60
C ILE A 235 15.40 1.71 10.72
N LEU A 236 14.98 1.74 11.98
CA LEU A 236 15.90 1.82 13.12
C LEU A 236 16.76 0.57 13.25
N LYS A 237 16.19 -0.61 13.00
CA LYS A 237 16.93 -1.87 12.98
C LYS A 237 17.94 -1.91 11.83
N GLU A 238 17.54 -1.52 10.63
CA GLU A 238 18.45 -1.42 9.47
C GLU A 238 19.57 -0.41 9.73
N LYS A 239 19.28 0.75 10.32
CA LYS A 239 20.29 1.74 10.72
C LYS A 239 21.21 1.27 11.85
N GLN A 240 20.76 0.36 12.71
CA GLN A 240 21.64 -0.29 13.70
C GLN A 240 22.56 -1.33 13.03
N ASN A 241 22.11 -1.98 11.96
CA ASN A 241 22.91 -2.92 11.16
C ASN A 241 23.87 -2.21 10.18
N ILE A 242 23.52 -1.01 9.70
CA ILE A 242 24.43 -0.07 9.03
C ILE A 242 25.21 0.65 10.12
N ASN A 243 26.23 -0.01 10.66
CA ASN A 243 27.19 0.47 11.65
C ASN A 243 27.11 1.99 11.97
N LEU A 244 26.16 2.39 12.81
CA LEU A 244 26.33 3.55 13.66
C LEU A 244 27.10 3.05 14.89
N SER A 245 28.36 2.66 14.70
CA SER A 245 29.38 2.97 15.70
C SER A 245 29.57 4.50 15.71
N VAL A 246 28.49 5.23 16.00
CA VAL A 246 28.62 6.48 16.72
C VAL A 246 28.93 5.97 18.11
N ASP A 247 30.23 5.78 18.36
CA ASP A 247 30.78 5.46 19.68
C ASP A 247 29.98 6.29 20.69
N GLU A 248 29.60 5.75 21.86
CA GLU A 248 28.88 6.53 22.89
C GLU A 248 29.55 7.91 23.15
N ALA A 249 30.85 8.03 22.86
CA ALA A 249 31.60 9.28 22.84
C ALA A 249 31.01 10.37 21.91
N ASP A 250 30.58 10.05 20.69
CA ASP A 250 30.12 11.02 19.70
C ASP A 250 28.74 11.61 20.07
N ASN A 251 27.84 10.81 20.64
CA ASN A 251 26.58 11.32 21.18
C ASN A 251 26.83 12.23 22.40
N ARG A 252 27.80 11.89 23.26
CA ARG A 252 28.17 12.72 24.42
C ARG A 252 28.85 14.02 24.00
N VAL A 253 29.64 14.01 22.94
CA VAL A 253 30.25 15.21 22.33
C VAL A 253 29.16 16.15 21.78
N VAL A 254 28.15 15.63 21.07
CA VAL A 254 27.03 16.43 20.55
C VAL A 254 26.18 17.03 21.68
N ILE A 255 25.90 16.26 22.73
CA ILE A 255 25.16 16.75 23.91
C ILE A 255 25.95 17.85 24.63
N ALA A 256 27.25 17.65 24.87
CA ALA A 256 28.13 18.64 25.49
C ALA A 256 28.22 19.93 24.63
N TYR A 257 28.35 19.80 23.32
CA TYR A 257 28.43 20.94 22.40
C TYR A 257 27.16 21.82 22.48
N ASN A 258 25.99 21.20 22.44
CA ASN A 258 24.71 21.91 22.52
C ASN A 258 24.48 22.56 23.89
N LYS A 259 24.93 21.90 24.97
CA LYS A 259 24.86 22.43 26.34
C LYS A 259 25.69 23.72 26.47
N GLN A 260 26.93 23.73 26.00
CA GLN A 260 27.78 24.93 26.01
C GLN A 260 27.23 26.04 25.09
N ARG A 261 26.72 25.69 23.90
CA ARG A 261 26.09 26.64 22.97
C ARG A 261 24.84 27.31 23.58
N SER A 262 24.10 26.59 24.42
CA SER A 262 22.95 27.12 25.17
C SER A 262 23.34 28.00 26.37
N GLY A 263 24.64 28.18 26.64
CA GLY A 263 25.14 28.94 27.78
C GLY A 263 25.13 28.17 29.11
N SER A 264 24.83 26.87 29.08
CA SER A 264 24.84 26.02 30.27
C SER A 264 26.27 25.60 30.64
N THR A 265 26.57 25.52 31.93
CA THR A 265 27.88 25.09 32.41
C THR A 265 28.15 23.61 32.11
N LEU A 266 29.31 23.32 31.52
CA LEU A 266 29.77 21.96 31.26
C LEU A 266 30.38 21.29 32.51
N THR A 267 30.21 19.98 32.61
CA THR A 267 30.96 19.15 33.58
C THR A 267 32.42 18.97 33.12
N PRO A 268 33.35 18.60 34.02
CA PRO A 268 34.74 18.33 33.65
C PRO A 268 34.88 17.24 32.56
N GLU A 269 34.02 16.23 32.61
CA GLU A 269 34.02 15.14 31.63
C GLU A 269 33.53 15.62 30.25
N GLU A 270 32.49 16.46 30.21
CA GLU A 270 31.98 17.07 28.97
C GLU A 270 33.01 18.02 28.33
N LYS A 271 33.75 18.78 29.16
CA LYS A 271 34.88 19.62 28.69
C LYS A 271 36.01 18.78 28.08
N ALA A 272 36.38 17.68 28.74
CA ALA A 272 37.42 16.78 28.26
C ALA A 272 37.03 16.14 26.92
N LEU A 273 35.75 15.76 26.76
CA LEU A 273 35.21 15.24 25.51
C LEU A 273 35.29 16.25 24.36
N LEU A 274 34.83 17.49 24.59
CA LEU A 274 34.88 18.54 23.56
C LEU A 274 36.32 18.96 23.22
N SER A 275 37.22 19.00 24.21
CA SER A 275 38.63 19.32 24.00
C SER A 275 39.34 18.21 23.20
N LYS A 276 39.09 16.94 23.52
CA LYS A 276 39.59 15.79 22.75
C LYS A 276 39.08 15.81 21.30
N ALA A 277 37.86 16.28 21.08
CA ALA A 277 37.27 16.47 19.75
C ALA A 277 37.75 17.74 19.02
N GLY A 278 38.59 18.58 19.66
CA GLY A 278 39.08 19.83 19.07
C GLY A 278 38.02 20.93 18.95
N LEU A 279 36.90 20.82 19.68
CA LEU A 279 35.75 21.74 19.61
C LEU A 279 35.74 22.79 20.72
N LEU A 280 36.66 22.69 21.68
CA LEU A 280 36.76 23.58 22.84
C LEU A 280 38.22 24.01 23.06
N GLN A 281 38.46 25.32 23.02
CA GLN A 281 39.75 25.94 23.33
C GLN A 281 39.52 27.11 24.30
N ASP A 282 40.27 27.17 25.40
CA ASP A 282 40.13 28.19 26.46
C ASP A 282 38.68 28.35 26.97
N ASP A 283 37.99 27.22 27.18
CA ASP A 283 36.58 27.13 27.58
C ASP A 283 35.57 27.79 26.61
N LYS A 284 35.99 28.09 25.39
CA LYS A 284 35.15 28.65 24.32
C LYS A 284 35.02 27.68 23.15
N LEU A 285 33.83 27.61 22.57
CA LEU A 285 33.58 26.82 21.37
C LEU A 285 34.27 27.44 20.17
N ILE A 286 34.95 26.63 19.38
CA ILE A 286 35.60 27.07 18.13
C ILE A 286 34.53 27.20 17.02
N ASN A 287 34.65 28.22 16.16
CA ASN A 287 33.69 28.53 15.12
C ASN A 287 33.65 27.43 14.03
N LEU A 288 32.45 26.87 13.78
CA LEU A 288 32.21 25.64 13.03
C LEU A 288 32.08 25.79 11.51
N SER A 289 32.58 26.87 10.88
CA SER A 289 32.36 27.08 9.44
C SER A 289 32.81 25.89 8.58
N SER A 290 33.88 25.19 8.96
CA SER A 290 34.37 23.98 8.27
C SER A 290 33.70 22.67 8.70
N VAL A 291 33.07 22.63 9.88
CA VAL A 291 32.37 21.45 10.39
C VAL A 291 30.91 21.44 9.92
N ILE A 292 30.31 22.61 9.68
CA ILE A 292 28.99 22.72 9.05
C ILE A 292 29.03 22.19 7.61
N GLU A 293 30.11 22.33 6.85
CA GLU A 293 30.23 21.69 5.53
C GLU A 293 30.23 20.15 5.63
N ASN A 294 30.94 19.59 6.61
CA ASN A 294 30.98 18.13 6.83
C ASN A 294 29.69 17.56 7.44
N ILE A 295 29.00 18.32 8.29
CA ILE A 295 27.70 17.93 8.86
C ILE A 295 26.58 18.15 7.84
N SER A 296 26.62 19.19 7.00
CA SER A 296 25.64 19.38 5.91
C SER A 296 25.77 18.28 4.84
N ALA A 297 26.96 17.70 4.68
CA ALA A 297 27.18 16.51 3.86
C ALA A 297 26.65 15.21 4.51
N ASN A 298 26.44 15.18 5.84
CA ASN A 298 26.08 13.97 6.60
C ASN A 298 24.71 14.02 7.31
N ILE A 299 24.04 15.18 7.42
CA ILE A 299 22.63 15.26 7.76
C ILE A 299 21.86 14.91 6.49
N ALA A 300 21.67 13.62 6.29
CA ALA A 300 20.72 13.12 5.33
C ALA A 300 19.33 13.67 5.72
N LYS A 301 18.88 14.70 4.99
CA LYS A 301 17.48 14.79 4.59
C LYS A 301 17.19 13.48 3.86
N VAL A 302 16.77 12.45 4.59
CA VAL A 302 16.25 11.24 3.97
C VAL A 302 14.84 11.58 3.56
N ASP A 303 14.72 12.11 2.34
CA ASP A 303 13.47 12.18 1.59
C ASP A 303 13.07 10.71 1.31
N PHE A 304 11.92 10.28 1.84
CA PHE A 304 11.40 8.91 1.62
C PHE A 304 10.76 8.78 0.24
N ARG A 305 11.41 9.32 -0.80
CA ARG A 305 10.92 9.13 -2.17
C ARG A 305 11.30 7.72 -2.64
N VAL A 306 10.22 6.98 -2.92
CA VAL A 306 10.07 5.64 -3.52
C VAL A 306 10.14 4.48 -2.53
#